data_AF-A0A2W5YZF0-F1
#
_entry.id   AF-A0A2W5YZF0-F1
#
_cell.length_a   1.000
_cell.length_b   1.000
_cell.length_c   1.000
_cell.angle_alpha   90.00
_cell.angle_beta   90.00
_cell.angle_gamma   90.00
#
_symmetry.space_group_name_H-M   'P 1'
#
loop_
_entity.id
_entity.type
_entity.pdbx_description
1 polymer ?
#
loop_
_entity_poly.entity_id
_entity_poly.type
_entity_poly.pdbx_seq_one_letter_code
_entity_poly.pdbx_strand_id
1 'polypeptide(L)'
;MRLAIVSDIHGNLAALEAVIADLERQGPDLVVHGGDLALNGPRPVEVLDRVRALGWPGVVGNTDQALRALPPSLPDSALAAFEEMAAATARCSVKSVSPGCKAFPWSGDATAK
;
A
#
# COMPACT_ATOMS: atom_id res chain seq x y z
N MET A 1 11.17 2.23 -20.22
CA MET A 1 10.49 1.72 -19.03
C MET A 1 10.87 2.57 -17.83
N ARG A 2 9.92 3.29 -17.25
CA ARG A 2 10.05 4.15 -16.07
C ARG A 2 9.19 3.57 -14.96
N LEU A 3 9.82 3.24 -13.84
CA LEU A 3 9.17 2.73 -12.63
C LEU A 3 9.12 3.85 -11.59
N ALA A 4 7.94 4.09 -11.01
CA ALA A 4 7.80 4.92 -9.83
C ALA A 4 7.60 4.04 -8.59
N ILE A 5 8.28 4.42 -7.50
CA ILE A 5 8.17 3.75 -6.21
C ILE A 5 7.66 4.78 -5.20
N VAL A 6 6.54 4.48 -4.54
CA VAL A 6 5.94 5.32 -3.50
C VAL A 6 5.96 4.55 -2.20
N SER A 7 6.47 5.12 -1.12
CA SER A 7 6.61 4.43 0.17
C SER A 7 6.26 5.35 1.34
N ASP A 8 6.03 4.76 2.52
CA ASP A 8 5.94 5.47 3.79
C ASP A 8 4.84 6.55 3.77
N ILE A 9 3.68 6.20 3.21
CA ILE A 9 2.55 7.13 3.07
C ILE A 9 1.97 7.48 4.45
N HIS A 10 2.00 6.55 5.40
CA HIS A 10 1.58 6.77 6.79
C HIS A 10 0.27 7.55 6.91
N GLY A 11 -0.79 7.06 6.26
CA GLY A 11 -2.15 7.62 6.28
C GLY A 11 -2.25 9.10 5.88
N ASN A 12 -1.25 9.64 5.20
CA ASN A 12 -1.23 11.02 4.74
C ASN A 12 -1.88 11.12 3.34
N LEU A 13 -3.22 11.17 3.32
CA LEU A 13 -3.98 11.26 2.07
C LEU A 13 -3.63 12.50 1.24
N ALA A 14 -3.39 13.65 1.87
CA ALA A 14 -3.05 14.88 1.16
C ALA A 14 -1.72 14.76 0.42
N ALA A 15 -0.70 14.16 1.06
CA ALA A 15 0.58 13.88 0.40
C ALA A 15 0.42 12.86 -0.72
N LEU A 16 -0.38 11.80 -0.52
CA LEU A 16 -0.64 10.80 -1.54
C LEU A 16 -1.29 11.41 -2.79
N GLU A 17 -2.32 12.23 -2.66
CA GLU A 17 -2.96 12.88 -3.81
C GLU A 17 -2.01 13.83 -4.56
N ALA A 18 -1.14 14.53 -3.82
CA ALA A 18 -0.12 15.36 -4.46
C ALA A 18 0.89 14.53 -5.27
N VAL A 19 1.31 13.36 -4.74
CA VAL A 19 2.18 12.42 -5.45
C VAL A 19 1.47 11.83 -6.67
N ILE A 20 0.20 11.43 -6.55
CA ILE A 20 -0.60 10.90 -7.67
C ILE A 20 -0.66 11.94 -8.80
N ALA A 21 -0.99 13.20 -8.48
CA ALA A 21 -1.05 14.26 -9.47
C ALA A 21 0.31 14.51 -10.15
N ASP A 22 1.43 14.29 -9.45
CA ASP A 22 2.76 14.36 -10.05
C ASP A 22 3.08 13.16 -10.94
N LEU A 23 2.73 11.94 -10.50
CA LEU A 23 2.90 10.73 -11.29
C LEU A 23 2.09 10.77 -12.59
N GLU A 24 0.88 11.33 -12.57
CA GLU A 24 0.07 11.56 -13.78
C GLU A 24 0.78 12.45 -14.79
N ARG A 25 1.50 13.50 -14.33
CA ARG A 25 2.31 14.35 -15.21
C ARG A 25 3.57 13.66 -15.71
N GLN A 26 4.19 12.84 -14.88
CA GLN A 26 5.42 12.14 -15.23
C GLN A 26 5.21 10.96 -16.19
N GLY A 27 4.03 10.32 -16.14
CA GLY A 27 3.66 9.18 -16.97
C GLY A 27 4.58 7.97 -16.82
N PRO A 28 4.77 7.40 -15.61
CA PRO A 28 5.54 6.16 -15.45
C PRO A 28 4.80 4.97 -16.07
N ASP A 29 5.55 3.97 -16.52
CA ASP A 29 4.99 2.73 -17.08
C ASP A 29 4.42 1.81 -15.98
N LEU A 30 4.94 1.92 -14.75
CA LEU A 30 4.49 1.17 -13.58
C LEU A 30 4.70 1.99 -12.32
N VAL A 31 3.75 1.87 -11.38
CA VAL A 31 3.87 2.39 -10.02
C VAL A 31 3.79 1.23 -9.05
N VAL A 32 4.72 1.17 -8.09
CA VAL A 32 4.71 0.19 -6.99
C VAL A 32 4.72 0.91 -5.64
N HIS A 33 4.21 0.25 -4.59
CA HIS A 33 4.32 0.76 -3.23
C HIS A 33 5.31 -0.02 -2.35
N GLY A 34 6.04 0.70 -1.51
CA GLY A 34 7.02 0.15 -0.56
C GLY A 34 6.41 -0.36 0.76
N GLY A 35 5.13 -0.07 1.01
CA GLY A 35 4.45 -0.39 2.26
C GLY A 35 4.43 0.82 3.20
N ASP A 36 4.16 0.57 4.47
CA ASP A 36 4.00 1.58 5.52
C ASP A 36 2.92 2.61 5.15
N LEU A 37 1.75 2.06 4.85
CA LEU A 37 0.67 2.83 4.21
C LEU A 37 -0.15 3.64 5.20
N ALA A 38 -0.32 3.15 6.44
CA ALA A 38 -1.45 3.59 7.27
C ALA A 38 -1.08 4.11 8.67
N LEU A 39 -0.11 3.47 9.35
CA LEU A 39 0.20 3.81 10.74
C LEU A 39 0.68 5.27 10.89
N ASN A 40 0.30 5.93 12.00
CA ASN A 40 0.64 7.32 12.36
C ASN A 40 0.06 8.44 11.47
N GLY A 41 -0.84 8.11 10.56
CA GLY A 41 -1.49 9.07 9.68
C GLY A 41 -2.84 9.58 10.13
N PRO A 42 -3.26 10.76 9.64
CA PRO A 42 -4.59 11.30 9.94
C PRO A 42 -5.72 10.56 9.21
N ARG A 43 -5.46 9.94 8.05
CA ARG A 43 -6.46 9.36 7.14
C ARG A 43 -6.04 7.96 6.63
N PRO A 44 -5.84 6.98 7.53
CA PRO A 44 -5.30 5.66 7.17
C PRO A 44 -6.22 4.86 6.25
N VAL A 45 -7.52 4.84 6.55
CA VAL A 45 -8.51 4.07 5.77
C VAL A 45 -8.59 4.60 4.34
N GLU A 46 -8.65 5.92 4.18
CA GLU A 46 -8.75 6.55 2.87
C GLU A 46 -7.49 6.35 2.03
N VAL A 47 -6.30 6.35 2.65
CA VAL A 47 -5.05 6.00 1.95
C VAL A 47 -5.09 4.57 1.45
N LEU A 48 -5.49 3.62 2.30
CA LEU A 48 -5.56 2.20 1.92
C LEU A 48 -6.58 1.99 0.79
N ASP A 49 -7.75 2.61 0.88
CA ASP A 49 -8.76 2.58 -0.19
C ASP A 49 -8.24 3.18 -1.49
N ARG A 50 -7.51 4.29 -1.40
CA ARG A 50 -6.95 4.97 -2.56
C ARG A 50 -5.88 4.13 -3.25
N VAL A 51 -4.91 3.60 -2.51
CA VAL A 51 -3.86 2.71 -3.04
C VAL A 51 -4.47 1.45 -3.65
N ARG A 52 -5.52 0.90 -3.02
CA ARG A 52 -6.27 -0.25 -3.55
C ARG A 52 -6.98 0.07 -4.86
N ALA A 53 -7.65 1.22 -4.94
CA ALA A 53 -8.34 1.65 -6.16
C ALA A 53 -7.39 1.90 -7.34
N LEU A 54 -6.17 2.35 -7.05
CA LEU A 54 -5.10 2.54 -8.03
C LEU A 54 -4.48 1.22 -8.49
N GLY A 55 -4.68 0.12 -7.75
CA GLY A 55 -4.16 -1.20 -8.08
C GLY A 55 -2.63 -1.27 -8.05
N TRP A 56 -1.97 -0.41 -7.26
CA TRP A 56 -0.51 -0.40 -7.19
C TRP A 56 0.01 -1.68 -6.51
N PRO A 57 0.81 -2.52 -7.19
CA PRO A 57 1.46 -3.64 -6.54
C PRO A 57 2.49 -3.16 -5.51
N GLY A 58 2.67 -3.90 -4.42
CA GLY A 58 3.67 -3.54 -3.43
C GLY A 58 3.92 -4.59 -2.36
N VAL A 59 4.78 -4.23 -1.42
CA VAL A 59 5.23 -5.07 -0.30
C VAL A 59 4.63 -4.63 1.02
N VAL A 60 4.72 -5.48 2.04
CA VAL A 60 4.28 -5.20 3.41
C VAL A 60 5.41 -4.50 4.16
N GLY A 61 5.19 -3.27 4.63
CA GLY A 61 6.16 -2.57 5.47
C GLY A 61 6.19 -3.06 6.92
N ASN A 62 7.13 -2.60 7.74
CA ASN A 62 7.21 -3.01 9.14
C ASN A 62 6.05 -2.44 9.97
N THR A 63 5.56 -1.24 9.65
CA THR A 63 4.41 -0.66 10.35
C THR A 63 3.11 -1.34 9.93
N ASP A 64 3.02 -1.78 8.68
CA ASP A 64 1.93 -2.64 8.20
C ASP A 64 1.90 -3.98 8.94
N GLN A 65 3.08 -4.56 9.23
CA GLN A 65 3.20 -5.78 10.05
C GLN A 65 2.83 -5.50 11.51
N ALA A 66 3.29 -4.38 12.07
CA ALA A 66 2.95 -3.97 13.43
C ALA A 66 1.44 -3.78 13.62
N LEU A 67 0.74 -3.26 12.61
CA LEU A 67 -0.72 -3.14 12.62
C LEU A 67 -1.43 -4.49 12.70
N ARG A 68 -0.85 -5.53 12.08
CA ARG A 68 -1.38 -6.90 12.18
C ARG A 68 -1.08 -7.54 13.54
N ALA A 69 -0.04 -7.06 14.22
CA ALA A 69 0.29 -7.45 15.59
C ALA A 69 -0.44 -6.54 16.59
N LEU A 70 -1.73 -6.83 16.80
CA LEU A 70 -2.57 -6.14 17.79
C LEU A 70 -1.84 -6.00 19.15
N PRO A 71 -1.69 -4.77 19.70
CA PRO A 71 -1.34 -4.62 21.09
C PRO A 71 -2.51 -5.10 21.97
N PRO A 72 -2.30 -5.97 22.97
CA PRO A 72 -3.36 -6.59 23.77
C PRO A 72 -4.12 -5.62 24.70
N SER A 73 -3.84 -4.31 24.66
CA SER A 73 -4.36 -3.32 25.60
C SER A 73 -4.71 -1.97 24.95
N LEU A 74 -5.30 -1.99 23.75
CA LEU A 74 -5.87 -0.79 23.17
C LEU A 74 -7.29 -0.54 23.73
N PRO A 75 -7.69 0.73 23.97
CA PRO A 75 -9.08 1.05 24.26
C PRO A 75 -9.97 0.65 23.06
N ASP A 76 -11.22 0.26 23.30
CA ASP A 76 -12.12 -0.33 22.29
C ASP A 76 -12.25 0.49 21.00
N SER A 77 -12.21 1.83 21.10
CA SER A 77 -12.24 2.73 19.94
C SER A 77 -10.98 2.65 19.08
N ALA A 78 -9.83 2.41 19.70
CA ALA A 78 -8.57 2.19 18.98
C ALA A 78 -8.51 0.76 18.42
N LEU A 79 -9.09 -0.22 19.11
CA LEU A 79 -9.16 -1.60 18.63
C LEU A 79 -9.91 -1.69 17.29
N ALA A 80 -11.09 -1.08 17.18
CA ALA A 80 -11.88 -1.07 15.94
C ALA A 80 -11.13 -0.41 14.77
N ALA A 81 -10.48 0.75 15.02
CA ALA A 81 -9.68 1.43 14.01
C ALA A 81 -8.45 0.60 13.58
N PHE A 82 -7.82 -0.11 14.52
CA PHE A 82 -6.70 -1.01 14.23
C PHE A 82 -7.13 -2.24 13.44
N GLU A 83 -8.27 -2.85 13.77
CA GLU A 83 -8.82 -4.00 13.04
C GLU A 83 -9.15 -3.64 11.60
N GLU A 84 -9.79 -2.49 11.39
CA GLU A 84 -10.11 -1.99 10.04
C GLU A 84 -8.83 -1.75 9.23
N MET A 85 -7.85 -1.08 9.83
CA MET A 85 -6.56 -0.77 9.22
C MET A 85 -5.78 -2.05 8.90
N ALA A 86 -5.69 -3.00 9.84
CA ALA A 86 -5.01 -4.28 9.65
C ALA A 86 -5.65 -5.12 8.53
N ALA A 87 -6.98 -5.16 8.48
CA ALA A 87 -7.72 -5.89 7.45
C ALA A 87 -7.56 -5.24 6.06
N ALA A 88 -7.52 -3.90 5.98
CA ALA A 88 -7.30 -3.19 4.74
C ALA A 88 -5.85 -3.35 4.24
N THR A 89 -4.85 -3.23 5.12
CA THR A 89 -3.44 -3.47 4.79
C THR A 89 -3.17 -4.92 4.36
N ALA A 90 -3.90 -5.91 4.89
CA ALA A 90 -3.81 -7.30 4.44
C ALA A 90 -4.23 -7.52 2.98
N ARG A 91 -5.12 -6.66 2.46
CA ARG A 91 -5.70 -6.78 1.11
C ARG A 91 -4.90 -6.05 0.04
N CYS A 92 -4.04 -5.09 0.41
CA CYS A 92 -3.20 -4.34 -0.53
C CYS A 92 -1.87 -5.03 -0.86
N SER A 93 -1.47 -6.06 -0.11
CA SER A 93 -0.13 -6.65 -0.26
C SER A 93 -0.10 -7.87 -1.18
N VAL A 94 0.83 -7.89 -2.14
CA VAL A 94 1.26 -9.13 -2.81
C VAL A 94 2.19 -9.87 -1.83
N LYS A 95 2.04 -11.20 -1.71
CA LYS A 95 2.85 -12.04 -0.80
C LYS A 95 4.35 -11.71 -0.93
N SER A 96 4.99 -11.57 0.23
CA SER A 96 6.42 -11.33 0.43
C SER A 96 7.33 -11.94 -0.65
N VAL A 97 8.29 -11.15 -1.14
CA VAL A 97 9.41 -11.64 -1.95
C VAL A 97 10.37 -12.42 -1.04
N SER A 98 10.02 -13.67 -0.68
CA SER A 98 10.93 -14.60 -0.02
C SER A 98 12.00 -15.10 -1.01
N PRO A 99 13.23 -15.47 -0.58
CA PRO A 99 14.36 -15.87 -1.44
C PRO A 99 14.17 -17.28 -2.04
N GLY A 100 13.06 -17.48 -2.74
CA GLY A 100 12.58 -18.74 -3.31
C GLY A 100 11.17 -18.65 -3.89
N CYS A 101 10.44 -17.54 -3.66
CA CYS A 101 9.21 -17.25 -4.40
C CYS A 101 9.57 -16.78 -5.81
N LYS A 102 9.21 -17.57 -6.83
CA LYS A 102 9.30 -17.12 -8.23
C LYS A 102 8.58 -15.79 -8.34
N ALA A 103 9.34 -14.76 -8.72
CA ALA A 103 8.80 -13.45 -9.05
C ALA A 103 7.62 -13.62 -10.02
N PHE A 104 6.52 -12.94 -9.68
CA PHE A 104 5.51 -12.40 -10.57
C PHE A 104 5.32 -13.17 -11.90
N PRO A 105 4.31 -14.05 -12.05
CA PRO A 105 3.93 -14.51 -13.37
C PRO A 105 3.17 -13.36 -14.05
N TRP A 106 3.91 -12.45 -14.67
CA TRP A 106 3.35 -11.58 -15.68
C TRP A 106 2.94 -12.46 -16.86
N SER A 107 1.63 -12.69 -17.02
CA SER A 107 1.03 -13.34 -18.19
C SER A 107 0.13 -12.36 -18.94
N GLY A 108 0.57 -11.10 -19.05
CA GLY A 108 -0.11 -10.10 -19.86
C GLY A 108 0.49 -10.07 -21.26
N ASP A 109 -0.19 -10.67 -22.23
CA ASP A 109 0.13 -10.51 -23.65
C ASP A 109 0.24 -9.02 -23.99
N ALA A 110 1.44 -8.60 -24.35
CA ALA A 110 1.72 -7.28 -24.88
C ALA A 110 1.21 -7.17 -26.33
N THR A 111 -0.11 -7.22 -26.53
CA THR A 111 -0.75 -6.79 -27.78
C THR A 111 -2.15 -6.21 -27.52
N ALA A 112 -2.22 -4.90 -27.35
CA ALA A 112 -3.32 -4.02 -27.77
C ALA A 112 -2.81 -2.59 -27.60
N LYS A 113 -2.17 -2.04 -28.64
CA LYS A 113 -2.74 -1.05 -29.58
C LYS A 113 -3.22 0.22 -28.92
#